data_AF-A0A2R5LHU2-F1
#
_entry.id   AF-A0A2R5LHU2-F1
#
_cell.length_a   1.000
_cell.length_b   1.000
_cell.length_c   1.000
_cell.angle_alpha   90.00
_cell.angle_beta   90.00
_cell.angle_gamma   90.00
#
_symmetry.space_group_name_H-M   'P 1'
#
loop_
_entity.id
_entity.type
_entity.pdbx_description
1 polymer ?
#
loop_
_entity_poly.entity_id
_entity_poly.type
_entity_poly.pdbx_seq_one_letter_code
_entity_poly.pdbx_strand_id
1 'polypeptide(L)'
;ERDDFTEEELRIPPVKYEYLDHPADVQLHGWGDDLTEAFEQVAVAMFGYMTEIDKVNIRMTMDVEAQAEDMVGLLFHFLDELLFIFSAEPFFIARKVKILDFNKEAFTIKVRVYGEIFDLDKHPQGTEVKAITYSNMQVWDNADQHEVFVIIDI
;
A
#
# COMPACT_ATOMS: atom_id res chain seq x y z
N GLU A 1 12.75 10.08 14.19
CA GLU A 1 13.50 9.28 13.20
C GLU A 1 14.05 8.05 13.89
N ARG A 2 14.09 6.90 13.22
CA ARG A 2 14.78 5.69 13.72
C ARG A 2 16.10 5.63 12.96
N ASP A 3 17.22 5.84 13.64
CA ASP A 3 18.53 5.89 12.98
C ASP A 3 19.16 4.50 12.77
N ASP A 4 18.59 3.46 13.38
CA ASP A 4 19.07 2.08 13.28
C ASP A 4 17.98 1.17 12.69
N PHE A 5 17.98 1.02 11.36
CA PHE A 5 17.24 -0.02 10.65
C PHE A 5 18.15 -1.22 10.41
N THR A 6 17.62 -2.44 10.59
CA THR A 6 18.37 -3.65 10.24
C THR A 6 18.50 -3.79 8.71
N GLU A 7 19.46 -4.57 8.23
CA GLU A 7 19.59 -4.88 6.79
C GLU A 7 18.30 -5.49 6.21
N GLU A 8 17.58 -6.28 7.01
CA GLU A 8 16.29 -6.86 6.66
C GLU A 8 15.19 -5.80 6.54
N GLU A 9 15.16 -4.83 7.46
CA GLU A 9 14.23 -3.70 7.41
C GLU A 9 14.53 -2.75 6.23
N LEU A 10 15.78 -2.69 5.75
CA LEU A 10 16.15 -1.91 4.57
C LEU A 10 15.94 -2.66 3.24
N ARG A 11 15.80 -3.99 3.27
CA ARG A 11 15.57 -4.79 2.07
C ARG A 11 14.22 -4.43 1.43
N ILE A 12 14.27 -4.09 0.15
CA ILE A 12 13.08 -3.86 -0.69
C ILE A 12 12.69 -5.19 -1.35
N PRO A 13 11.43 -5.65 -1.20
CA PRO A 13 10.96 -6.85 -1.90
C PRO A 13 10.90 -6.61 -3.41
N PRO A 14 10.92 -7.67 -4.23
CA PRO A 14 10.66 -7.55 -5.66
C PRO A 14 9.30 -6.88 -5.92
N VAL A 15 9.22 -6.08 -7.00
CA VAL A 15 7.96 -5.47 -7.43
C VAL A 15 7.04 -6.56 -7.97
N LYS A 16 5.86 -6.69 -7.37
CA LYS A 16 4.78 -7.59 -7.78
C LYS A 16 3.46 -6.82 -7.86
N TYR A 17 3.49 -5.71 -8.58
CA TYR A 17 2.30 -4.93 -8.91
C TYR A 17 2.42 -4.34 -10.32
N GLU A 18 1.28 -3.99 -10.90
CA GLU A 18 1.18 -3.26 -12.16
C GLU A 18 -0.01 -2.29 -12.14
N TYR A 19 -0.02 -1.39 -13.11
CA TYR A 19 -1.11 -0.44 -13.34
C TYR A 19 -1.82 -0.82 -14.63
N LEU A 20 -3.14 -1.01 -14.54
CA LEU A 20 -3.98 -1.34 -15.66
C LEU A 20 -4.83 -0.12 -16.06
N ASP A 21 -4.92 0.14 -17.36
CA ASP A 21 -5.70 1.25 -17.91
C ASP A 21 -7.19 1.05 -17.60
N HIS A 22 -7.79 2.03 -16.92
CA HIS A 22 -9.23 2.14 -16.74
C HIS A 22 -9.73 3.43 -17.41
N PRO A 23 -10.89 3.43 -18.11
CA PRO A 23 -11.29 4.57 -18.94
C PRO A 23 -11.45 5.93 -18.22
N ALA A 24 -11.59 5.92 -16.90
CA ALA A 24 -11.79 7.12 -16.08
C ALA A 24 -10.76 7.30 -14.95
N ASP A 25 -10.05 6.24 -14.58
CA ASP A 25 -9.29 6.12 -13.32
C ASP A 25 -8.04 5.25 -13.57
N VAL A 26 -7.40 4.73 -12.53
CA VAL A 26 -6.39 3.67 -12.65
C VAL A 26 -6.79 2.46 -11.82
N GLN A 27 -6.56 1.27 -12.36
CA GLN A 27 -6.70 0.02 -11.60
C GLN A 27 -5.32 -0.45 -11.16
N LEU A 28 -5.12 -0.53 -9.85
CA LEU A 28 -3.98 -1.18 -9.23
C LEU A 28 -4.19 -2.68 -9.24
N HIS A 29 -3.17 -3.42 -9.63
CA HIS A 29 -3.11 -4.87 -9.51
C HIS A 29 -1.87 -5.25 -8.73
N GLY A 30 -2.03 -5.93 -7.58
CA GLY A 30 -0.93 -6.44 -6.76
C GLY A 30 -1.07 -7.94 -6.53
N TRP A 31 0.04 -8.67 -6.53
CA TRP A 31 0.06 -10.12 -6.34
C TRP A 31 1.21 -10.56 -5.45
N GLY A 32 1.16 -11.83 -5.01
CA GLY A 32 2.15 -12.37 -4.09
C GLY A 32 2.19 -13.89 -4.05
N ASP A 33 3.15 -14.42 -3.30
CA ASP A 33 3.26 -15.82 -2.94
C ASP A 33 2.20 -16.20 -1.88
N ASP A 34 1.63 -15.19 -1.19
CA ASP A 34 0.46 -15.28 -0.34
C ASP A 34 -0.36 -13.96 -0.39
N LEU A 35 -1.55 -13.97 0.22
CA LEU A 35 -2.40 -12.78 0.28
C LEU A 35 -1.76 -11.60 1.03
N THR A 36 -0.87 -11.89 1.99
CA THR A 36 -0.13 -10.87 2.75
C THR A 36 0.74 -10.07 1.79
N GLU A 37 1.54 -10.73 0.96
CA GLU A 37 2.38 -10.06 -0.03
C GLU A 37 1.53 -9.29 -1.05
N ALA A 38 0.40 -9.84 -1.52
CA ALA A 38 -0.49 -9.12 -2.44
C ALA A 38 -1.01 -7.78 -1.85
N PHE A 39 -1.40 -7.76 -0.58
CA PHE A 39 -1.81 -6.54 0.13
C PHE A 39 -0.64 -5.55 0.31
N GLU A 40 0.55 -6.04 0.67
CA GLU A 40 1.76 -5.20 0.78
C GLU A 40 2.08 -4.55 -0.58
N GLN A 41 1.97 -5.29 -1.68
CA GLN A 41 2.33 -4.84 -3.02
C GLN A 41 1.33 -3.83 -3.58
N VAL A 42 0.02 -4.03 -3.42
CA VAL A 42 -0.97 -3.05 -3.88
C VAL A 42 -0.88 -1.72 -3.11
N ALA A 43 -0.50 -1.76 -1.83
CA ALA A 43 -0.21 -0.56 -1.06
C ALA A 43 1.00 0.19 -1.61
N VAL A 44 2.09 -0.51 -1.92
CA VAL A 44 3.27 0.09 -2.57
C VAL A 44 2.92 0.62 -3.97
N ALA A 45 2.06 -0.07 -4.72
CA ALA A 45 1.57 0.38 -6.02
C ALA A 45 0.86 1.74 -5.92
N MET A 46 0.00 1.90 -4.91
CA MET A 46 -0.71 3.16 -4.64
C MET A 46 0.26 4.31 -4.39
N PHE A 47 1.22 4.15 -3.48
CA PHE A 47 2.24 5.19 -3.21
C PHE A 47 3.16 5.44 -4.42
N GLY A 48 3.50 4.39 -5.17
CA GLY A 48 4.29 4.51 -6.40
C GLY A 48 3.56 5.23 -7.53
N TYR A 49 2.24 5.35 -7.47
CA TYR A 49 1.47 6.17 -8.40
C TYR A 49 1.52 7.66 -8.04
N MET A 50 1.68 7.97 -6.76
CA MET A 50 1.78 9.34 -6.24
C MET A 50 3.16 9.96 -6.46
N THR A 51 4.22 9.16 -6.53
CA THR A 51 5.58 9.64 -6.75
C THR A 51 6.53 8.54 -7.23
N GLU A 52 7.74 8.92 -7.65
CA GLU A 52 8.81 7.96 -7.94
C GLU A 52 9.25 7.25 -6.64
N ILE A 53 8.73 6.04 -6.43
CA ILE A 53 8.96 5.24 -5.22
C ILE A 53 10.45 5.04 -4.91
N ASP A 54 11.32 5.02 -5.92
CA ASP A 54 12.77 4.84 -5.79
C ASP A 54 13.51 6.03 -5.16
N LYS A 55 12.88 7.20 -5.10
CA LYS A 55 13.43 8.36 -4.41
C LYS A 55 13.08 8.37 -2.92
N VAL A 56 12.12 7.55 -2.49
CA VAL A 56 11.72 7.45 -1.08
C VAL A 56 12.73 6.56 -0.32
N ASN A 57 13.26 7.10 0.76
CA ASN A 57 14.18 6.45 1.68
C ASN A 57 13.42 5.92 2.90
N ILE A 58 13.93 4.84 3.47
CA ILE A 58 13.46 4.34 4.77
C ILE A 58 14.20 5.14 5.86
N ARG A 59 13.51 6.11 6.48
CA ARG A 59 14.04 6.95 7.58
C ARG A 59 13.20 6.86 8.85
N MET A 60 11.95 6.47 8.70
CA MET A 60 11.01 6.31 9.79
C MET A 60 9.95 5.27 9.44
N THR A 61 9.17 4.90 10.45
CA THR A 61 8.07 3.95 10.32
C THR A 61 6.80 4.50 10.95
N MET A 62 5.66 4.13 10.40
CA MET A 62 4.35 4.30 11.01
C MET A 62 3.64 2.96 11.09
N ASP A 63 3.02 2.67 12.22
CA ASP A 63 2.17 1.50 12.37
C ASP A 63 0.72 1.93 12.14
N VAL A 64 0.02 1.20 11.28
CA VAL A 64 -1.37 1.44 10.91
C VAL A 64 -2.16 0.15 11.15
N GLU A 65 -3.41 0.29 11.55
CA GLU A 65 -4.33 -0.83 11.81
C GLU A 65 -5.65 -0.57 11.10
N ALA A 66 -6.23 -1.61 10.52
CA ALA A 66 -7.56 -1.56 9.92
C ALA A 66 -8.37 -2.82 10.26
N GLN A 67 -9.70 -2.67 10.24
CA GLN A 67 -10.65 -3.75 10.48
C GLN A 67 -11.87 -3.59 9.58
N ALA A 68 -12.54 -4.70 9.27
CA ALA A 68 -13.76 -4.70 8.47
C ALA A 68 -14.67 -5.89 8.82
N GLU A 69 -15.78 -6.02 8.09
CA GLU A 69 -16.71 -7.15 8.24
C GLU A 69 -16.42 -8.28 7.23
N ASP A 70 -15.62 -8.01 6.20
CA ASP A 70 -15.19 -8.97 5.18
C ASP A 70 -13.82 -8.57 4.57
N MET A 71 -13.29 -9.43 3.70
CA MET A 71 -11.97 -9.24 3.11
C MET A 71 -11.87 -8.06 2.13
N VAL A 72 -12.97 -7.76 1.42
CA VAL A 72 -13.02 -6.64 0.46
C VAL A 72 -13.06 -5.32 1.21
N GLY A 73 -13.88 -5.22 2.26
CA GLY A 73 -13.89 -4.08 3.18
C GLY A 73 -12.55 -3.91 3.90
N LEU A 74 -11.86 -5.01 4.23
CA LEU A 74 -10.54 -4.93 4.86
C LEU A 74 -9.51 -4.33 3.91
N LEU A 75 -9.49 -4.73 2.64
CA LEU A 75 -8.63 -4.15 1.62
C LEU A 75 -8.91 -2.65 1.42
N PHE A 76 -10.19 -2.27 1.39
CA PHE A 76 -10.61 -0.88 1.30
C PHE A 76 -10.06 -0.07 2.48
N HIS A 77 -10.38 -0.45 3.73
CA HIS A 77 -9.98 0.30 4.92
C HIS A 77 -8.46 0.31 5.10
N PHE A 78 -7.78 -0.79 4.76
CA PHE A 78 -6.33 -0.85 4.75
C PHE A 78 -5.71 0.21 3.84
N LEU A 79 -6.16 0.32 2.58
CA LEU A 79 -5.63 1.33 1.65
C LEU A 79 -6.07 2.74 1.99
N ASP A 80 -7.28 2.92 2.54
CA ASP A 80 -7.81 4.22 2.94
C ASP A 80 -7.02 4.81 4.12
N GLU A 81 -6.68 3.98 5.13
CA GLU A 81 -5.82 4.40 6.24
C GLU A 81 -4.39 4.74 5.75
N LEU A 82 -3.87 4.01 4.77
CA LEU A 82 -2.57 4.31 4.14
C LEU A 82 -2.61 5.60 3.31
N LEU A 83 -3.71 5.86 2.61
CA LEU A 83 -3.93 7.11 1.91
C LEU A 83 -4.03 8.26 2.93
N PHE A 84 -4.71 8.05 4.04
CA PHE A 84 -4.87 9.04 5.10
C PHE A 84 -3.54 9.50 5.69
N ILE A 85 -2.59 8.58 5.99
CA ILE A 85 -1.27 8.98 6.51
C ILE A 85 -0.43 9.80 5.52
N PHE A 86 -0.72 9.70 4.22
CA PHE A 86 -0.10 10.54 3.18
C PHE A 86 -0.84 11.86 3.00
N SER A 87 -2.17 11.86 3.07
CA SER A 87 -3.00 13.05 2.81
C SER A 87 -3.12 13.98 4.02
N ALA A 88 -2.94 13.46 5.23
CA ALA A 88 -2.93 14.24 6.47
C ALA A 88 -1.50 14.42 7.00
N GLU A 89 -1.27 15.47 7.82
CA GLU A 89 0.02 15.65 8.50
C GLU A 89 0.42 14.35 9.22
N PRO A 90 1.66 13.84 9.01
CA PRO A 90 2.83 14.55 8.49
C PRO A 90 3.10 14.39 6.99
N PHE A 91 2.14 13.92 6.18
CA PHE A 91 2.31 13.59 4.76
C PHE A 91 3.33 12.47 4.53
N PHE A 92 3.13 11.34 5.21
CA PHE A 92 4.05 10.21 5.16
C PHE A 92 3.94 9.48 3.81
N ILE A 93 5.06 9.35 3.10
CA ILE A 93 5.15 8.57 1.87
C ILE A 93 5.90 7.25 2.13
N ALA A 94 5.29 6.13 1.75
CA ALA A 94 5.89 4.82 1.94
C ALA A 94 6.90 4.48 0.86
N ARG A 95 8.00 3.83 1.24
CA ARG A 95 8.91 3.08 0.37
C ARG A 95 8.61 1.58 0.38
N LYS A 96 8.18 1.07 1.54
CA LYS A 96 7.87 -0.34 1.77
C LYS A 96 6.75 -0.47 2.78
N VAL A 97 5.91 -1.49 2.62
CA VAL A 97 4.83 -1.83 3.54
C VAL A 97 5.06 -3.26 4.03
N LYS A 98 4.92 -3.50 5.33
CA LYS A 98 5.04 -4.84 5.93
C LYS A 98 3.87 -5.13 6.85
N ILE A 99 3.11 -6.17 6.56
CA ILE A 99 2.05 -6.65 7.43
C ILE A 99 2.69 -7.39 8.60
N LEU A 100 2.30 -6.98 9.82
CA LEU A 100 2.76 -7.52 11.10
C LEU A 100 1.78 -8.56 11.65
N ASP A 101 0.48 -8.36 11.42
CA ASP A 101 -0.59 -9.28 11.78
C ASP A 101 -1.70 -9.22 10.72
N PHE A 102 -2.21 -10.38 10.33
CA PHE A 102 -3.30 -10.49 9.35
C PHE A 102 -4.26 -11.60 9.77
N ASN A 103 -5.33 -11.21 10.45
CA ASN A 103 -6.40 -12.12 10.83
C ASN A 103 -7.49 -12.15 9.76
N LYS A 104 -7.48 -13.19 8.93
CA LYS A 104 -8.46 -13.38 7.85
C LYS A 104 -9.85 -13.81 8.33
N GLU A 105 -10.00 -14.27 9.57
CA GLU A 105 -11.28 -14.67 10.15
C GLU A 105 -11.98 -13.51 10.86
N ALA A 106 -11.22 -12.69 11.60
CA ALA A 106 -11.72 -11.50 12.26
C ALA A 106 -11.67 -10.25 11.36
N PHE A 107 -11.10 -10.38 10.17
CA PHE A 107 -10.87 -9.29 9.21
C PHE A 107 -10.15 -8.08 9.84
N THR A 108 -9.01 -8.34 10.46
CA THR A 108 -8.13 -7.31 11.04
C THR A 108 -6.74 -7.38 10.45
N ILE A 109 -6.12 -6.23 10.25
CA ILE A 109 -4.76 -6.11 9.73
C ILE A 109 -3.98 -5.07 10.53
N LYS A 110 -2.74 -5.42 10.85
CA LYS A 110 -1.75 -4.50 11.43
C LYS A 110 -0.54 -4.45 10.51
N VAL A 111 -0.09 -3.26 10.19
CA VAL A 111 0.96 -3.02 9.21
C VAL A 111 1.96 -2.02 9.75
N ARG A 112 3.22 -2.19 9.34
CA ARG A 112 4.28 -1.21 9.46
C ARG A 112 4.65 -0.66 8.09
N VAL A 113 4.51 0.65 7.96
CA VAL A 113 4.87 1.41 6.77
C VAL A 113 6.27 1.98 6.99
N TYR A 114 7.18 1.77 6.05
CA TYR A 114 8.56 2.25 6.07
C TYR A 114 8.74 3.32 5.00
N GLY A 115 9.28 4.48 5.37
CA GLY A 115 9.38 5.60 4.45
C GLY A 115 9.88 6.88 5.13
N GLU A 116 9.39 8.02 4.66
CA GLU A 116 9.73 9.34 5.19
C GLU A 116 8.60 10.35 4.92
N ILE A 117 8.77 11.58 5.37
CA ILE A 117 7.86 12.69 5.06
C ILE A 117 8.04 13.11 3.59
N PHE A 118 6.93 13.28 2.89
CA PHE A 118 6.93 13.76 1.51
C PHE A 118 7.57 15.16 1.41
N ASP A 119 8.35 15.37 0.36
CA ASP A 119 9.21 16.54 0.17
C ASP A 119 9.23 16.86 -1.32
N LEU A 120 8.75 18.04 -1.69
CA LEU A 120 8.60 18.47 -3.08
C LEU A 120 9.93 18.68 -3.82
N ASP A 121 11.02 18.97 -3.09
CA ASP A 121 12.33 19.15 -3.70
C ASP A 121 12.98 17.81 -4.06
N LYS A 122 12.58 16.75 -3.36
CA LYS A 122 13.14 15.41 -3.48
C LYS A 122 12.24 14.45 -4.27
N HIS A 123 10.94 14.49 -4.02
CA HIS A 123 9.95 13.54 -4.52
C HIS A 123 9.15 14.20 -5.66
N PRO A 124 9.33 13.74 -6.92
CA PRO A 124 8.54 14.22 -8.04
C PRO A 124 7.06 13.99 -7.80
N GLN A 125 6.24 14.99 -8.10
CA GLN A 125 4.80 14.82 -8.03
C GLN A 125 4.36 13.92 -9.19
N GLY A 126 3.88 12.72 -8.85
CA GLY A 126 3.15 11.85 -9.75
C GLY A 126 1.69 12.31 -9.83
N THR A 127 0.76 11.37 -9.69
CA THR A 127 -0.66 11.67 -9.71
C THR A 127 -1.22 11.64 -8.30
N GLU A 128 -1.99 12.66 -7.91
CA GLU A 128 -2.71 12.66 -6.64
C GLU A 128 -3.75 11.53 -6.64
N VAL A 129 -3.83 10.80 -5.52
CA VAL A 129 -4.90 9.80 -5.31
C VAL A 129 -5.91 10.44 -4.37
N LYS A 130 -7.16 10.53 -4.80
CA LYS A 130 -8.24 11.17 -4.05
C LYS A 130 -8.97 10.21 -3.13
N ALA A 131 -9.23 9.00 -3.60
CA ALA A 131 -10.00 8.02 -2.85
C ALA A 131 -9.76 6.59 -3.34
N ILE A 132 -9.92 5.64 -2.42
CA ILE A 132 -10.07 4.21 -2.74
C ILE A 132 -11.52 3.95 -3.11
N THR A 133 -11.78 3.06 -4.07
CA THR A 133 -13.15 2.73 -4.49
C THR A 133 -13.45 1.24 -4.37
N TYR A 134 -14.71 0.91 -4.06
CA TYR A 134 -15.22 -0.47 -4.13
C TYR A 134 -15.50 -0.92 -5.58
N SER A 135 -15.33 -0.04 -6.57
CA SER A 135 -15.66 -0.33 -7.96
C SER A 135 -14.75 -1.44 -8.49
N ASN A 136 -15.35 -2.59 -8.81
CA ASN A 136 -14.65 -3.78 -9.28
C ASN A 136 -13.46 -4.17 -8.38
N MET A 137 -13.58 -3.96 -7.06
CA MET A 137 -12.58 -4.43 -6.11
C MET A 137 -12.63 -5.95 -6.02
N GLN A 138 -11.48 -6.61 -6.14
CA GLN A 138 -11.38 -8.06 -6.15
C GLN A 138 -10.26 -8.53 -5.24
N VAL A 139 -10.53 -9.61 -4.50
CA VAL A 139 -9.54 -10.31 -3.68
C VAL A 139 -9.60 -11.78 -4.05
N TRP A 140 -8.49 -12.29 -4.58
CA TRP A 140 -8.31 -13.69 -4.95
C TRP A 140 -7.31 -14.33 -3.99
N ASP A 141 -7.73 -15.38 -3.29
CA ASP A 141 -6.91 -16.13 -2.33
C ASP A 141 -7.14 -17.64 -2.52
N ASN A 142 -6.64 -18.16 -3.65
CA ASN A 142 -6.74 -19.56 -4.04
C ASN A 142 -5.37 -20.24 -3.93
N ALA A 143 -5.31 -21.57 -4.05
CA ALA A 143 -4.09 -22.36 -3.82
C ALA A 143 -2.84 -21.91 -4.62
N ASP A 144 -3.04 -21.35 -5.82
CA ASP A 144 -1.95 -20.92 -6.72
C ASP A 144 -2.10 -19.44 -7.15
N GLN A 145 -3.02 -18.69 -6.53
CA GLN A 145 -3.36 -17.33 -6.96
C GLN A 145 -3.69 -16.45 -5.76
N HIS A 146 -2.82 -15.48 -5.51
CA HIS A 146 -2.99 -14.46 -4.49
C HIS A 146 -2.81 -13.09 -5.13
N GLU A 147 -3.92 -12.45 -5.48
CA GLU A 147 -3.93 -11.17 -6.19
C GLU A 147 -5.10 -10.31 -5.78
N VAL A 148 -4.90 -9.01 -5.87
CA VAL A 148 -5.89 -7.99 -5.52
C VAL A 148 -5.96 -6.94 -6.62
N PHE A 149 -7.18 -6.52 -6.92
CA PHE A 149 -7.46 -5.46 -7.89
C PHE A 149 -8.23 -4.34 -7.20
N VAL A 150 -7.74 -3.11 -7.34
CA VAL A 150 -8.34 -1.93 -6.70
C VAL A 150 -8.37 -0.79 -7.69
N ILE A 151 -9.55 -0.20 -7.91
CA ILE A 151 -9.66 1.06 -8.67
C ILE A 151 -9.56 2.23 -7.69
N ILE A 152 -8.71 3.20 -8.00
CA ILE A 152 -8.53 4.42 -7.22
C ILE A 152 -8.92 5.64 -8.06
N ASP A 153 -9.56 6.62 -7.41
CA ASP A 153 -9.89 7.93 -8.01
C ASP A 153 -8.64 8.82 -7.94
N ILE A 154 -8.29 9.46 -9.05
CA ILE A 154 -7.08 10.28 -9.25
C ILE A 154 -7.43 11.70 -9.69
#